data_AF-A0A2P5DI68-F1
#
_entry.id   AF-A0A2P5DI68-F1
#
_cell.length_a   1.000
_cell.length_b   1.000
_cell.length_c   1.000
_cell.angle_alpha   90.00
_cell.angle_beta   90.00
_cell.angle_gamma   90.00
#
_symmetry.space_group_name_H-M   'P 1'
#
loop_
_entity.id
_entity.type
_entity.pdbx_description
1 polymer ?
#
loop_
_entity_poly.entity_id
_entity_poly.type
_entity_poly.pdbx_seq_one_letter_code
_entity_poly.pdbx_strand_id
1 'polypeptide(L)' 'MRDHHGALLAAFADPIPSTEPMEAEALAAIASMEFAMTSPWRFIVLEGDNSKVMNNLISKTSSWLWRISD' A
#
# COMPACT_ATOMS: atom_id res chain seq x y z
N MET A 1 6.00 -5.80 -15.01
CA MET A 1 7.23 -5.32 -15.67
C MET A 1 8.34 -5.42 -14.62
N ARG A 2 9.45 -6.12 -14.88
CA ARG A 2 10.60 -6.17 -13.94
C ARG A 2 11.50 -4.97 -14.23
N ASP A 3 11.89 -4.22 -13.22
CA ASP A 3 12.89 -3.16 -13.40
C ASP A 3 14.31 -3.75 -13.39
N HIS A 4 15.28 -2.90 -13.71
CA HIS A 4 16.71 -3.27 -13.78
C HIS A 4 17.33 -3.67 -12.43
N HIS A 5 16.60 -3.53 -11.32
CA HIS A 5 17.04 -3.87 -9.96
C HIS A 5 16.39 -5.15 -9.40
N GLY A 6 15.59 -5.84 -10.21
CA GLY A 6 14.90 -7.06 -9.79
C GLY A 6 13.64 -6.80 -8.97
N ALA A 7 13.16 -5.55 -8.90
CA ALA A 7 11.86 -5.21 -8.35
C ALA A 7 10.78 -5.44 -9.40
N LEU A 8 9.60 -5.88 -8.95
CA LEU A 8 8.42 -6.01 -9.81
C LEU A 8 7.41 -4.97 -9.36
N LEU A 9 7.13 -4.03 -10.25
CA LEU A 9 6.02 -3.10 -10.09
C LEU A 9 4.72 -3.85 -10.40
N ALA A 10 3.93 -4.10 -9.38
CA ALA A 10 2.54 -4.52 -9.49
C ALA A 10 1.68 -3.27 -9.31
N ALA A 11 0.88 -2.96 -10.32
CA ALA A 11 -0.09 -1.88 -10.28
C ALA A 11 -1.49 -2.48 -10.29
N PHE A 12 -2.37 -1.93 -9.46
CA PHE A 12 -3.75 -2.33 -9.32
C PHE A 12 -4.61 -1.07 -9.30
N ALA A 13 -5.73 -1.11 -10.00
CA ALA A 13 -6.66 0.00 -10.10
C ALA A 13 -8.08 -0.55 -10.06
N ASP A 14 -8.64 -0.62 -8.86
CA ASP A 14 -10.05 -0.94 -8.67
C ASP A 14 -10.86 0.30 -8.26
N PRO A 15 -12.12 0.41 -8.70
CA PRO A 15 -13.00 1.48 -8.26
C PRO A 15 -13.24 1.38 -6.75
N ILE A 16 -12.96 2.47 -6.03
CA ILE A 16 -13.23 2.56 -4.60
C ILE A 16 -14.56 3.29 -4.41
N PRO A 17 -15.56 2.66 -3.76
CA PRO A 17 -16.87 3.26 -3.56
C PRO A 17 -16.84 4.24 -2.38
N SER A 18 -16.16 5.38 -2.53
CA SER A 18 -16.21 6.50 -1.57
C SER A 18 -16.23 7.84 -2.30
N THR A 19 -17.00 8.79 -1.77
CA THR A 19 -17.01 10.19 -2.23
C THR A 19 -16.08 11.09 -1.41
N GLU A 20 -15.51 10.58 -0.31
CA GLU A 20 -14.63 11.31 0.58
C GLU A 20 -13.16 10.97 0.27
N PRO A 21 -12.33 11.92 -0.19
CA PRO A 21 -10.98 11.63 -0.66
C PRO A 21 -10.10 10.90 0.35
N MET A 22 -10.21 11.26 1.64
CA MET A 22 -9.42 10.63 2.70
C MET A 22 -9.83 9.19 2.99
N GLU A 23 -11.12 8.89 2.87
CA GLU A 23 -11.63 7.53 3.00
C GLU A 23 -11.24 6.69 1.79
N ALA A 24 -11.38 7.24 0.58
CA ALA A 24 -10.96 6.59 -0.65
C ALA A 24 -9.48 6.18 -0.61
N GLU A 25 -8.63 7.06 -0.10
CA GLU A 25 -7.20 6.79 0.02
C GLU A 25 -6.87 5.75 1.09
N ALA A 26 -7.53 5.79 2.24
CA ALA A 26 -7.39 4.75 3.25
C ALA A 26 -7.82 3.37 2.73
N LEU A 27 -8.93 3.31 1.99
CA LEU A 27 -9.40 2.08 1.34
C LEU A 27 -8.42 1.59 0.26
N ALA A 28 -7.83 2.50 -0.52
CA ALA A 28 -6.83 2.18 -1.54
C ALA A 28 -5.59 1.53 -0.91
N ALA A 29 -5.11 2.11 0.19
CA ALA A 29 -3.96 1.62 0.92
C ALA A 29 -4.24 0.22 1.52
N ILE A 30 -5.41 0.01 2.12
CA ILE A 30 -5.81 -1.30 2.67
C ILE A 30 -5.89 -2.37 1.57
N ALA A 31 -6.55 -2.08 0.45
CA ALA A 31 -6.65 -3.00 -0.67
C ALA A 31 -5.28 -3.37 -1.25
N SER A 32 -4.37 -2.38 -1.34
CA SER A 32 -2.99 -2.59 -1.77
C SER A 32 -2.23 -3.51 -0.81
N MET A 33 -2.42 -3.34 0.50
CA MET A 33 -1.83 -4.22 1.51
C MET A 33 -2.36 -5.65 1.41
N GLU A 34 -3.68 -5.83 1.29
CA GLU A 34 -4.30 -7.17 1.15
C GLU A 34 -3.77 -7.90 -0.09
N PHE A 35 -3.72 -7.21 -1.23
CA PHE A 35 -3.13 -7.74 -2.46
C PHE A 35 -1.68 -8.20 -2.23
N ALA A 36 -0.86 -7.36 -1.60
CA ALA A 36 0.53 -7.66 -1.36
C ALA A 36 0.73 -8.83 -0.39
N MET A 37 -0.14 -9.00 0.62
CA MET A 37 -0.11 -10.14 1.55
C MET A 37 -0.39 -11.49 0.90
N THR A 38 -1.19 -11.52 -0.18
CA THR A 38 -1.47 -12.77 -0.92
C THR A 38 -0.34 -13.20 -1.85
N SER A 39 0.67 -12.36 -2.00
CA SER A 39 1.73 -12.56 -2.96
C SER A 39 3.03 -13.05 -2.29
N PRO A 40 3.89 -13.81 -2.98
CA PRO A 40 5.09 -14.43 -2.39
C PRO A 40 6.26 -13.44 -2.19
N TRP A 41 5.99 -12.16 -1.96
CA TRP A 41 7.01 -11.13 -1.83
C TRP A 41 7.68 -11.19 -0.46
N ARG A 42 9.01 -11.12 -0.43
CA ARG A 42 9.79 -11.10 0.81
C ARG A 42 9.77 -9.74 1.51
N PHE A 43 9.62 -8.67 0.73
CA PHE A 43 9.58 -7.29 1.20
C PHE A 43 8.54 -6.53 0.41
N ILE A 44 7.70 -5.77 1.11
CA ILE A 44 6.65 -4.96 0.51
C ILE A 44 6.86 -3.52 0.97
N VAL A 45 6.82 -2.60 0.01
CA VAL A 45 6.81 -1.16 0.27
C VAL A 45 5.45 -0.64 -0.15
N LEU A 46 4.82 0.13 0.75
CA LEU A 46 3.60 0.87 0.47
C LEU A 46 3.94 2.36 0.43
N GLU A 47 3.66 3.00 -0.69
CA GLU A 47 3.87 4.44 -0.95
C GLU A 47 2.50 5.09 -1.21
N GLY A 48 2.28 6.28 -0.67
CA GLY A 48 1.03 7.04 -0.82
C GLY A 48 1.27 8.52 -0.61
N ASP A 49 0.47 9.38 -1.24
CA ASP A 49 0.67 10.83 -1.25
C ASP A 49 0.06 11.56 -0.04
N ASN A 50 -0.72 10.87 0.79
CA ASN A 50 -1.24 11.42 2.05
C ASN A 50 -0.55 10.87 3.28
N SER A 51 0.40 11.66 3.78
CA SER A 51 1.14 11.38 5.00
C SER A 51 0.26 11.12 6.23
N LYS A 52 -0.96 11.67 6.32
CA LYS A 52 -1.85 11.36 7.48
C LYS A 52 -2.39 9.94 7.42
N VAL A 53 -2.77 9.47 6.23
CA VAL A 53 -3.24 8.10 6.01
C VAL A 53 -2.10 7.13 6.27
N MET A 54 -0.92 7.39 5.69
CA MET A 54 0.27 6.55 5.85
C MET A 54 0.72 6.45 7.31
N ASN A 55 0.79 7.58 8.03
CA ASN A 55 1.14 7.59 9.45
C ASN A 55 0.12 6.85 10.33
N ASN A 56 -1.18 7.01 10.04
CA ASN A 56 -2.22 6.27 10.74
C ASN A 56 -2.08 4.76 10.51
N LEU A 57 -1.76 4.33 9.28
CA LEU A 57 -1.51 2.91 8.98
C LEU A 57 -0.29 2.39 9.72
N ILE A 58 0.84 3.11 9.66
CA ILE A 58 2.08 2.78 10.38
C ILE A 58 1.79 2.56 11.86
N SER A 59 1.07 3.49 12.50
CA SER A 59 0.75 3.40 13.94
C SER A 59 -0.07 2.16 14.31
N LYS A 60 -0.80 1.57 13.35
CA LYS A 60 -1.66 0.41 13.53
C LYS A 60 -0.99 -0.90 13.09
N THR A 61 0.07 -0.84 12.28
CA THR A 61 0.78 -2.03 11.79
C THR A 61 2.09 -2.26 12.56
N SER A 62 2.06 -3.20 13.50
CA SER A 62 3.24 -3.58 14.31
C SER A 62 4.18 -4.61 13.64
N SER A 63 3.99 -4.90 12.35
CA SER A 63 4.63 -6.02 11.68
C SER A 63 5.90 -5.61 10.93
N TRP A 64 7.01 -6.24 11.30
CA TRP A 64 8.32 -6.27 10.63
C TRP A 64 8.32 -6.60 9.11
N LEU A 65 7.17 -6.94 8.53
CA LEU A 65 7.01 -7.22 7.10
C LEU A 65 6.84 -5.95 6.24
N TRP A 66 6.52 -4.80 6.84
CA TRP A 66 6.18 -3.58 6.10
C TRP A 66 7.25 -2.50 6.25
N ARG A 67 7.70 -1.95 5.12
CA ARG A 67 8.29 -0.60 5.08
C ARG A 67 7.26 0.33 4.46
N ILE A 68 6.79 1.29 5.24
CA ILE A 68 5.86 2.31 4.79
C ILE A 68 6.66 3.62 4.72
N SER A 69 6.57 4.31 3.60
CA SER A 69 7.26 5.58 3.35
C SER A 69 6.25 6.62 2.90
N ASP A 70 6.49 7.86 3.31
CA ASP A 70 5.75 9.05 2.91
C ASP A 70 6.43 9.80 1.75
#